data_AF-A0AAW0VRT4-F1
#
_entry.id   AF-A0AAW0VRT4-F1
#
_cell.length_a   1.000
_cell.length_b   1.000
_cell.length_c   1.000
_cell.angle_alpha   90.00
_cell.angle_beta   90.00
_cell.angle_gamma   90.00
#
_symmetry.space_group_name_H-M   'P 1'
#
loop_
_entity.id
_entity.type
_entity.pdbx_description
1 polymer ?
#
loop_
_entity_poly.entity_id
_entity_poly.type
_entity_poly.pdbx_seq_one_letter_code
_entity_poly.pdbx_strand_id
1 'polypeptide(L)'
;MTDIEYNLAHVQENGFNWPLLFKDKAVLGIVIPNADFTINDVRLCVGSRRMLDVMDVNTQKNVEMTMKDWQRYFESQDKDKLLNVISLEFSHTKLESLIQAPTVV
;
A
#
# COMPACT_ATOMS: atom_id res chain seq x y z
N MET A 1 2.22 -23.61 -13.64
CA MET A 1 1.17 -22.60 -13.69
C MET A 1 1.82 -21.30 -14.09
N THR A 2 1.49 -20.80 -15.27
CA THR A 2 1.92 -19.45 -15.66
C THR A 2 0.98 -18.44 -15.01
N ASP A 3 1.45 -17.21 -14.79
CA ASP A 3 0.63 -16.14 -14.18
C ASP A 3 -0.69 -15.87 -14.96
N ILE A 4 -0.75 -16.28 -16.24
CA ILE A 4 -1.91 -16.16 -17.14
C ILE A 4 -3.01 -17.21 -16.84
N GLU A 5 -2.64 -18.34 -16.23
CA GLU A 5 -3.58 -19.45 -15.97
C GLU A 5 -4.35 -19.28 -14.65
N TYR A 6 -3.94 -18.34 -13.79
CA TYR A 6 -4.58 -18.13 -12.50
C TYR A 6 -5.75 -17.14 -12.61
N ASN A 7 -6.97 -17.67 -12.65
CA ASN A 7 -8.21 -16.91 -12.73
C ASN A 7 -9.26 -17.47 -11.76
N LEU A 8 -10.44 -16.85 -11.70
CA LEU A 8 -11.51 -17.26 -10.78
C LEU A 8 -11.92 -18.73 -10.93
N ALA A 9 -11.93 -19.26 -12.16
CA ALA A 9 -12.26 -20.67 -12.41
C ALA A 9 -11.20 -21.60 -11.81
N HIS A 10 -9.92 -21.27 -11.98
CA HIS A 10 -8.83 -22.00 -11.34
C HIS A 10 -8.96 -22.01 -9.81
N VAL A 11 -9.30 -20.87 -9.20
CA VAL A 11 -9.52 -20.76 -7.75
C VAL A 11 -10.70 -21.61 -7.29
N GLN A 12 -11.80 -21.62 -8.04
CA GLN A 12 -12.98 -22.41 -7.71
C GLN A 12 -12.72 -23.92 -7.81
N GLU A 13 -11.93 -24.36 -8.80
CA GLU A 13 -11.61 -25.76 -9.02
C GLU A 13 -10.56 -26.31 -8.03
N ASN A 14 -9.54 -25.52 -7.72
CA ASN A 14 -8.34 -25.98 -6.98
C ASN A 14 -8.26 -25.44 -5.55
N GLY A 15 -9.12 -24.47 -5.20
CA GLY A 15 -9.06 -23.72 -3.95
C GLY A 15 -7.90 -22.72 -3.90
N PHE A 16 -7.87 -21.93 -2.82
CA PHE A 16 -6.80 -20.97 -2.54
C PHE A 16 -6.14 -21.31 -1.19
N ASN A 17 -5.32 -22.38 -1.20
CA ASN A 17 -4.77 -22.99 0.02
C ASN A 17 -3.34 -22.52 0.36
N TRP A 18 -2.67 -21.84 -0.57
CA TRP A 18 -1.28 -21.42 -0.42
C TRP A 18 -1.09 -19.99 -0.97
N PRO A 19 -0.16 -19.20 -0.41
CA PRO A 19 0.20 -17.89 -0.98
C PRO A 19 0.69 -18.02 -2.42
N LEU A 20 0.34 -17.02 -3.23
CA LEU A 20 0.74 -16.96 -4.64
C LEU A 20 1.66 -15.78 -4.89
N LEU A 21 2.63 -16.01 -5.76
CA LEU A 21 3.59 -15.01 -6.19
C LEU A 21 3.45 -14.80 -7.70
N PHE A 22 3.00 -13.61 -8.08
CA PHE A 22 2.98 -13.14 -9.46
C PHE A 22 4.24 -12.31 -9.71
N LYS A 23 5.02 -12.66 -10.73
CA LYS A 23 6.27 -11.94 -11.04
C LYS A 23 6.00 -10.72 -11.92
N ASP A 24 4.95 -10.78 -12.73
CA ASP A 24 4.54 -9.68 -13.59
C ASP A 24 3.16 -9.17 -13.20
N LYS A 25 3.05 -7.85 -12.99
CA LYS A 25 1.78 -7.19 -12.66
C LYS A 25 0.84 -7.09 -13.88
N ALA A 26 1.36 -7.19 -15.11
CA ALA A 26 0.60 -6.97 -16.34
C ALA A 26 -0.61 -7.93 -16.47
N VAL A 27 -0.50 -9.13 -15.90
CA VAL A 27 -1.54 -10.17 -15.94
C VAL A 27 -2.62 -10.00 -14.86
N LEU A 28 -2.41 -9.15 -13.85
CA LEU A 28 -3.29 -9.02 -12.70
C LEU A 28 -4.43 -8.02 -12.90
N GLY A 29 -4.36 -7.17 -13.93
CA GLY A 29 -5.28 -6.04 -14.09
C GLY A 29 -5.14 -4.97 -13.00
N ILE A 30 -4.06 -5.04 -12.21
CA ILE A 30 -3.75 -4.07 -11.16
C ILE A 30 -3.28 -2.75 -11.79
N VAL A 31 -3.86 -1.64 -11.32
CA VAL A 31 -3.39 -0.29 -11.66
C VAL A 31 -2.76 0.30 -10.41
N ILE A 32 -1.52 0.77 -10.55
CA ILE A 32 -0.78 1.50 -9.51
C ILE A 32 -0.04 2.66 -10.15
N PRO A 33 0.28 3.73 -9.39
CA PRO A 33 1.12 4.81 -9.87
C PRO A 33 2.47 4.33 -10.42
N ASN A 34 3.10 5.19 -11.23
CA ASN A 34 4.44 4.96 -11.77
C ASN A 34 5.50 4.91 -10.65
N ALA A 35 6.69 4.42 -10.98
CA ALA A 35 7.78 4.20 -10.02
C ALA A 35 8.37 5.49 -9.42
N ASP A 36 8.04 6.64 -9.99
CA ASP A 36 8.39 7.98 -9.50
C ASP A 36 7.40 8.51 -8.45
N PHE A 37 6.33 7.78 -8.14
CA PHE A 37 5.35 8.17 -7.13
C PHE A 37 5.97 8.19 -5.72
N THR A 38 5.88 9.32 -5.04
CA THR A 38 6.60 9.60 -3.79
C THR A 38 5.68 9.68 -2.57
N ILE A 39 6.27 9.73 -1.37
CA ILE A 39 5.52 9.99 -0.13
C ILE A 39 4.85 11.38 -0.12
N ASN A 40 5.44 12.34 -0.82
CA ASN A 40 4.84 13.67 -0.98
C ASN A 40 3.57 13.59 -1.85
N ASP A 41 3.54 12.74 -2.88
CA ASP A 41 2.34 12.52 -3.69
C ASP A 41 1.23 11.84 -2.89
N VAL A 42 1.58 10.87 -2.04
CA VAL A 42 0.65 10.30 -1.06
C VAL A 42 0.06 11.41 -0.19
N ARG A 43 0.89 12.32 0.36
CA ARG A 43 0.42 13.44 1.18
C ARG A 43 -0.51 14.37 0.41
N LEU A 44 -0.21 14.67 -0.85
CA LEU A 44 -1.06 15.51 -1.70
C LEU A 44 -2.42 14.86 -1.99
N CYS A 45 -2.46 13.55 -2.18
CA CYS A 45 -3.68 12.80 -2.48
C CYS A 45 -4.54 12.53 -1.24
N VAL A 46 -3.92 12.14 -0.13
CA VAL A 46 -4.56 11.78 1.15
C VAL A 46 -4.89 13.00 2.00
N GLY A 47 -4.07 14.06 1.89
CA GLY A 47 -4.24 15.31 2.60
C GLY A 47 -3.35 15.44 3.84
N SER A 48 -2.68 16.59 3.96
CA SER A 48 -1.68 16.88 5.00
C SER A 48 -2.17 16.70 6.45
N ARG A 49 -3.46 16.90 6.72
CA ARG A 49 -4.06 16.84 8.05
C ARG A 49 -4.63 15.47 8.41
N ARG A 50 -4.60 14.49 7.49
CA ARG A 50 -5.04 13.13 7.79
C ARG A 50 -4.21 12.59 8.96
N MET A 51 -4.89 12.17 10.03
CA MET A 51 -4.25 11.45 11.12
C MET A 51 -3.95 10.02 10.69
N LEU A 52 -2.73 9.58 10.99
CA LEU A 52 -2.23 8.24 10.73
C LEU A 52 -1.97 7.54 12.06
N ASP A 53 -2.25 6.24 12.08
CA ASP A 53 -1.76 5.32 13.11
C ASP A 53 -0.37 4.84 12.68
N VAL A 54 0.65 5.22 13.44
CA VAL A 54 2.06 4.94 13.14
C VAL A 54 2.62 4.05 14.22
N MET A 55 3.26 2.95 13.85
CA MET A 55 3.85 2.03 14.81
C MET A 55 5.34 2.30 14.96
N ASP A 56 5.79 2.45 16.21
CA ASP A 56 7.20 2.31 16.56
C ASP A 56 7.56 0.83 16.57
N VAL A 57 8.36 0.42 15.58
CA VAL A 57 8.69 -0.99 15.33
C VAL A 57 9.45 -1.61 16.50
N ASN A 58 10.29 -0.84 17.19
CA ASN A 58 11.10 -1.36 18.28
C ASN A 58 10.27 -1.61 19.54
N THR A 59 9.32 -0.72 19.81
CA THR A 59 8.50 -0.81 21.03
C THR A 59 7.16 -1.51 20.81
N GLN A 60 6.78 -1.74 19.54
CA GLN A 60 5.46 -2.25 19.14
C GLN A 60 4.31 -1.38 19.67
N LYS A 61 4.57 -0.08 19.86
CA LYS A 61 3.58 0.91 20.33
C LYS A 61 3.13 1.80 19.19
N ASN A 62 1.85 2.12 19.22
CA ASN A 62 1.26 3.05 18.28
C ASN A 62 1.38 4.49 18.76
N VAL A 63 1.60 5.39 17.82
CA VAL A 63 1.56 6.83 17.99
C VAL A 63 0.75 7.43 16.84
N GLU A 64 0.02 8.50 17.13
CA GLU A 64 -0.70 9.23 16.09
C GLU A 64 0.12 10.41 15.59
N MET A 65 0.16 10.62 14.28
CA MET A 65 0.70 11.85 13.69
C MET A 65 0.01 12.20 12.39
N THR A 66 0.19 13.43 11.92
CA THR A 66 -0.39 13.85 10.63
C THR A 66 0.38 13.25 9.46
N MET A 67 -0.26 13.08 8.30
CA MET A 67 0.38 12.69 7.05
C MET A 67 1.55 13.63 6.67
N LYS A 68 1.46 14.92 7.06
CA LYS A 68 2.56 15.87 6.88
C LYS A 68 3.76 15.56 7.77
N ASP A 69 3.52 15.21 9.03
CA ASP A 69 4.60 14.85 9.97
C ASP A 69 5.22 13.51 9.59
N TRP A 70 4.40 12.55 9.14
CA TRP A 70 4.87 11.30 8.57
C TRP A 70 5.76 11.50 7.33
N GLN A 71 5.32 12.33 6.37
CA GLN A 71 6.14 12.67 5.19
C GLN A 71 7.48 13.28 5.61
N ARG A 72 7.49 14.22 6.56
CA ARG A 72 8.72 14.82 7.09
C ARG A 72 9.65 13.78 7.73
N TYR A 73 9.11 12.89 8.54
CA TYR A 73 9.87 11.79 9.14
C TYR A 73 10.45 10.85 8.06
N PHE A 74 9.62 10.46 7.08
CA PHE A 74 10.01 9.55 6.01
C PHE A 74 11.16 10.10 5.16
N GLU A 75 11.13 11.39 4.85
CA GLU A 75 12.16 12.07 4.05
C GLU A 75 13.39 12.50 4.85
N SER A 76 13.33 12.53 6.19
CA SER A 76 14.48 12.87 7.04
C SER A 76 15.64 11.92 6.81
N GLN A 77 16.87 12.45 6.65
CA GLN A 77 18.07 11.61 6.59
C GLN A 77 18.52 11.11 7.96
N ASP A 78 18.12 11.82 9.02
CA ASP A 78 18.41 11.46 10.40
C ASP A 78 17.12 10.96 11.05
N LYS A 79 17.01 9.63 11.21
CA LYS A 79 15.85 8.97 11.80
C LYS A 79 16.27 8.38 13.15
N ASP A 80 15.69 8.91 14.21
CA ASP A 80 15.92 8.47 15.59
C ASP A 80 15.11 7.22 15.97
N LYS A 81 14.00 6.99 15.26
CA LYS A 81 13.08 5.86 15.46
C LYS A 81 12.85 5.09 14.17
N LEU A 82 12.53 3.81 14.30
CA LEU A 82 12.06 2.97 13.20
C LEU A 82 10.53 2.93 13.26
N LEU A 83 9.87 3.63 12.34
CA LEU A 83 8.42 3.76 12.31
C LEU A 83 7.84 3.14 11.02
N ASN A 84 6.62 2.64 11.08
CA ASN A 84 5.88 2.19 9.90
C ASN A 84 4.41 2.65 9.91
N VAL A 85 3.79 2.63 8.73
CA VAL A 85 2.35 2.85 8.53
C VAL A 85 1.85 1.71 7.65
N ILE A 86 0.89 0.94 8.17
CA ILE A 86 0.31 -0.22 7.46
C ILE A 86 -1.22 -0.17 7.38
N SER A 87 -1.86 0.69 8.17
CA SER A 87 -3.32 0.79 8.32
C SER A 87 -3.93 1.98 7.57
N LEU A 88 -3.20 2.57 6.61
CA LEU A 88 -3.69 3.69 5.81
C LEU A 88 -4.70 3.22 4.77
N GLU A 89 -5.98 3.32 5.13
CA GLU A 89 -7.10 3.21 4.20
C GLU A 89 -7.28 4.56 3.46
N PHE A 90 -7.44 4.50 2.13
CA PHE A 90 -7.42 5.64 1.22
C PHE A 90 -8.55 5.68 0.17
N SER A 91 -9.55 4.79 0.23
CA SER A 91 -10.71 4.73 -0.69
C SER A 91 -11.61 5.96 -0.63
N HIS A 92 -11.39 6.87 0.30
CA HIS A 92 -12.13 8.15 0.38
C HIS A 92 -11.19 9.35 0.21
N THR A 93 -10.14 9.18 -0.58
CA THR A 93 -9.14 10.21 -0.89
C THR A 93 -8.92 10.30 -2.39
N LYS A 94 -8.17 11.30 -2.87
CA LYS A 94 -7.80 11.39 -4.29
C LYS A 94 -6.89 10.25 -4.76
N LEU A 95 -6.32 9.49 -3.82
CA LEU A 95 -5.45 8.36 -4.15
C LEU A 95 -6.25 7.18 -4.71
N GLU A 96 -7.53 7.05 -4.33
CA GLU A 96 -8.42 5.99 -4.80
C GLU A 96 -8.44 5.91 -6.33
N SER A 97 -8.59 7.04 -7.02
CA SER A 97 -8.67 7.06 -8.50
C SER A 97 -7.38 6.68 -9.21
N LEU A 98 -6.27 6.53 -8.48
CA LEU A 98 -4.95 6.17 -9.04
C LEU A 98 -4.63 4.68 -8.88
N ILE A 99 -5.44 3.95 -8.11
CA ILE A 99 -5.18 2.55 -7.76
C ILE A 99 -6.40 1.70 -8.07
N GLN A 100 -6.18 0.57 -8.73
CA GLN A 100 -7.20 -0.45 -8.96
C GLN A 100 -6.67 -1.79 -8.44
N ALA A 101 -7.44 -2.47 -7.61
CA ALA A 101 -7.12 -3.81 -7.13
C ALA A 101 -7.02 -4.81 -8.31
N PRO A 102 -6.28 -5.93 -8.15
CA PRO A 102 -6.26 -7.00 -9.14
C PRO A 102 -7.67 -7.53 -9.45
N THR A 103 -7.93 -7.93 -10.70
CA THR A 103 -9.25 -8.38 -11.17
C THR A 103 -9.81 -9.60 -10.42
N VAL A 104 -8.95 -10.42 -9.80
CA VAL A 104 -9.33 -11.66 -9.11
C VAL A 104 -9.75 -11.45 -7.64
N VAL A 105 -9.57 -10.24 -7.11
CA VAL A 105 -9.91 -9.85 -5.73
C VAL A 105 -11.32 -9.29 -5.68
#